data_AF-A0AAU2KE66-F1
#
_entry.id   AF-A0AAU2KE66-F1
#
_cell.length_a   1.000
_cell.length_b   1.000
_cell.length_c   1.000
_cell.angle_alpha   90.00
_cell.angle_beta   90.00
_cell.angle_gamma   90.00
#
_symmetry.space_group_name_H-M   'P 1'
#
loop_
_entity.id
_entity.type
_entity.pdbx_description
1 polymer ?
#
loop_
_entity_poly.entity_id
_entity_poly.type
_entity_poly.pdbx_seq_one_letter_code
_entity_poly.pdbx_strand_id
1 'polypeptide(L)'
;MDLEKHGRHEPEPGGEGCVFALVRIPVRILAVVIVLPLRMAWDLLVLVARGVHRHALRPAGDAVAWLFTRLDRYVLTPLGRGLAWLARWTGTVLKWLALAVFYWPWAALWDHVLAPAGAALWRWVLVPLGQAVGWLAKALFVWPWVALWRYAVVPGAAALYRYLLRPAGGAVVWTLTAVYRYLLLPSARGIAWLAQGLYRYVLVPAGRGLARLARGTGAALGWLAKALFVWPWVALWRYAVVPVAAGTYRFVLTPLGQGVAWAARGLYRYVLTPLGHFAAAVWHLAGRVSRAVGRGLLWLWRGLVARPAAWVRRQVLTPAGHLVREVWRSSRLAVREARASVRQALFGPPPREPARSRARTLGSTTAAGNTPAPEISLHERQG
;
A
#
# COMPACT_ATOMS: atom_id res chain seq x y z
N MET A 1 -67.63 -47.96 -5.03
CA MET A 1 -66.97 -46.74 -4.49
C MET A 1 -67.54 -45.55 -5.25
N ASP A 2 -68.84 -45.30 -5.16
CA ASP A 2 -69.58 -44.83 -3.97
C ASP A 2 -68.99 -43.55 -3.41
N LEU A 3 -69.80 -42.49 -3.50
CA LEU A 3 -70.03 -41.32 -2.65
C LEU A 3 -70.43 -40.18 -3.63
N GLU A 4 -71.54 -39.45 -3.57
CA GLU A 4 -72.72 -39.39 -2.70
C GLU A 4 -73.57 -38.20 -3.24
N LYS A 5 -74.92 -38.32 -3.20
CA LYS A 5 -75.89 -37.26 -2.80
C LYS A 5 -75.94 -35.90 -3.53
N HIS A 6 -77.08 -35.29 -3.88
CA HIS A 6 -78.51 -35.44 -3.64
C HIS A 6 -79.21 -34.90 -4.91
N GLY A 7 -80.30 -35.48 -5.41
CA GLY A 7 -81.61 -35.41 -4.77
C GLY A 7 -82.32 -34.11 -5.17
N ARG A 8 -83.15 -34.21 -6.23
CA ARG A 8 -84.12 -33.27 -6.83
C ARG A 8 -84.55 -32.07 -5.98
N HIS A 9 -84.83 -30.94 -6.64
CA HIS A 9 -86.12 -30.23 -6.55
C HIS A 9 -86.32 -29.41 -7.83
N GLU A 10 -87.12 -29.93 -8.77
CA GLU A 10 -87.83 -29.07 -9.73
C GLU A 10 -88.97 -28.41 -8.94
N PRO A 11 -89.06 -27.07 -8.89
CA PRO A 11 -90.26 -26.45 -8.37
C PRO A 11 -91.35 -26.61 -9.44
N GLU A 12 -92.43 -27.28 -9.06
CA GLU A 12 -93.68 -27.30 -9.80
C GLU A 12 -94.12 -25.88 -10.17
N PRO A 13 -94.75 -25.68 -11.36
CA PRO A 13 -95.38 -24.42 -11.74
C PRO A 13 -96.72 -24.28 -10.98
N GLY A 14 -96.63 -24.12 -9.67
CA GLY A 14 -97.77 -23.84 -8.80
C GLY A 14 -98.11 -22.35 -8.82
N GLY A 15 -99.15 -21.98 -9.57
CA GLY A 15 -100.19 -21.06 -9.09
C GLY A 15 -99.83 -19.62 -8.66
N GLU A 16 -98.66 -19.06 -8.94
CA GLU A 16 -98.30 -17.67 -8.54
C GLU A 16 -98.22 -16.70 -9.74
N GLY A 17 -99.13 -16.85 -10.71
CA GLY A 17 -99.09 -16.12 -11.97
C GLY A 17 -99.66 -14.69 -11.97
N CYS A 18 -100.50 -14.31 -11.01
CA CYS A 18 -101.12 -12.98 -11.00
C CYS A 18 -100.68 -12.09 -9.83
N VAL A 19 -100.59 -12.60 -8.61
CA VAL A 19 -100.32 -11.74 -7.44
C VAL A 19 -98.86 -11.29 -7.39
N PHE A 20 -97.90 -12.17 -7.68
CA PHE A 20 -96.48 -11.81 -7.70
C PHE A 20 -96.13 -10.88 -8.86
N ALA A 21 -96.78 -11.04 -10.02
CA ALA A 21 -96.63 -10.11 -11.15
C ALA A 21 -97.27 -8.74 -10.84
N LEU A 22 -98.47 -8.72 -10.24
CA LEU A 22 -99.19 -7.50 -9.88
C LEU A 22 -98.52 -6.72 -8.73
N VAL A 23 -97.76 -7.37 -7.86
CA VAL A 23 -96.93 -6.69 -6.83
C VAL A 23 -95.59 -6.24 -7.41
N ARG A 24 -95.00 -7.01 -8.33
CA ARG A 24 -93.67 -6.70 -8.87
C ARG A 24 -93.70 -5.58 -9.92
N ILE A 25 -94.81 -5.41 -10.65
CA ILE A 25 -95.01 -4.29 -11.58
C ILE A 25 -94.96 -2.93 -10.84
N PRO A 26 -95.76 -2.66 -9.80
CA PRO A 26 -95.70 -1.40 -9.05
C PRO A 26 -94.38 -1.26 -8.29
N VAL A 27 -93.80 -2.35 -7.76
CA VAL A 27 -92.46 -2.30 -7.12
C VAL A 27 -91.36 -1.95 -8.13
N ARG A 28 -91.40 -2.47 -9.36
CA ARG A 28 -90.45 -2.07 -10.42
C ARG A 28 -90.68 -0.65 -10.89
N ILE A 29 -91.94 -0.21 -11.00
CA ILE A 29 -92.26 1.17 -11.36
C ILE A 29 -91.77 2.13 -10.27
N LEU A 30 -92.03 1.84 -8.98
CA LEU A 30 -91.49 2.58 -7.84
C LEU A 30 -89.95 2.55 -7.81
N ALA A 31 -89.34 1.40 -8.05
CA ALA A 31 -87.89 1.30 -8.13
C ALA A 31 -87.34 2.12 -9.28
N VAL A 32 -87.95 2.14 -10.46
CA VAL A 32 -87.48 2.99 -11.57
C VAL A 32 -87.75 4.47 -11.28
N VAL A 33 -88.92 4.82 -10.76
CA VAL A 33 -89.31 6.19 -10.42
C VAL A 33 -88.49 6.76 -9.26
N ILE A 34 -87.96 5.94 -8.36
CA ILE A 34 -87.13 6.40 -7.24
C ILE A 34 -85.65 6.21 -7.54
N VAL A 35 -85.22 5.01 -7.96
CA VAL A 35 -83.82 4.67 -8.16
C VAL A 35 -83.24 5.34 -9.38
N LEU A 36 -83.98 5.48 -10.49
CA LEU A 36 -83.45 6.12 -11.69
C LEU A 36 -83.14 7.62 -11.48
N PRO A 37 -84.03 8.45 -10.89
CA PRO A 37 -83.67 9.83 -10.57
C PRO A 37 -82.65 9.92 -9.44
N LEU A 38 -82.66 9.01 -8.47
CA LEU A 38 -81.61 8.97 -7.45
C LEU A 38 -80.24 8.65 -8.06
N ARG A 39 -80.19 7.79 -9.07
CA ARG A 39 -78.96 7.45 -9.80
C ARG A 39 -78.50 8.57 -10.73
N MET A 40 -79.43 9.26 -11.39
CA MET A 40 -79.14 10.49 -12.15
C MET A 40 -78.63 11.60 -11.24
N ALA A 41 -79.25 11.80 -10.08
CA ALA A 41 -78.78 12.75 -9.07
C ALA A 41 -77.39 12.37 -8.55
N TRP A 42 -77.13 11.07 -8.34
CA TRP A 42 -75.82 10.56 -7.96
C TRP A 42 -74.76 10.80 -9.05
N ASP A 43 -75.06 10.49 -10.31
CA ASP A 43 -74.13 10.71 -11.42
C ASP A 43 -73.86 12.20 -11.63
N LEU A 44 -74.88 13.07 -11.48
CA LEU A 44 -74.72 14.52 -11.52
C LEU A 44 -73.85 15.03 -10.36
N LEU A 45 -74.08 14.52 -9.15
CA LEU A 45 -73.32 14.89 -7.96
C LEU A 45 -71.87 14.43 -8.05
N VAL A 46 -71.62 13.25 -8.61
CA VAL A 46 -70.27 12.73 -8.87
C VAL A 46 -69.58 13.49 -10.01
N LEU A 47 -70.32 13.96 -11.02
CA LEU A 47 -69.79 14.83 -12.09
C LEU A 47 -69.41 16.20 -11.55
N VAL A 48 -70.26 16.81 -10.73
CA VAL A 48 -69.96 18.08 -10.05
C VAL A 48 -68.77 17.90 -9.10
N ALA A 49 -68.73 16.83 -8.30
CA ALA A 49 -67.60 16.53 -7.42
C ALA A 49 -66.29 16.32 -8.21
N ARG A 50 -66.33 15.63 -9.36
CA ARG A 50 -65.16 15.48 -10.24
C ARG A 50 -64.75 16.80 -10.90
N GLY A 51 -65.69 17.65 -11.28
CA GLY A 51 -65.44 18.99 -11.80
C GLY A 51 -64.74 19.87 -10.76
N VAL A 52 -65.28 19.91 -9.54
CA VAL A 52 -64.69 20.63 -8.39
C VAL A 52 -63.31 20.08 -8.05
N HIS A 53 -63.13 18.76 -8.08
CA HIS A 53 -61.84 18.15 -7.79
C HIS A 53 -60.76 18.52 -8.82
N ARG A 54 -61.12 18.56 -10.11
CA ARG A 54 -60.17 18.91 -11.18
C ARG A 54 -59.88 20.40 -11.27
N HIS A 55 -60.86 21.26 -11.02
CA HIS A 55 -60.72 22.70 -11.26
C HIS A 55 -60.43 23.53 -10.00
N ALA A 56 -60.76 23.04 -8.80
CA ALA A 56 -60.47 23.75 -7.56
C ALA A 56 -59.44 23.00 -6.70
N LEU A 57 -59.68 21.72 -6.40
CA LEU A 57 -58.84 20.98 -5.45
C LEU A 57 -57.46 20.60 -6.01
N ARG A 58 -57.37 20.24 -7.30
CA ARG A 58 -56.08 19.97 -7.96
C ARG A 58 -55.17 21.19 -8.03
N PRO A 59 -55.61 22.34 -8.59
CA PRO A 59 -54.73 23.51 -8.65
C PRO A 59 -54.42 24.10 -7.28
N ALA A 60 -55.34 24.03 -6.31
CA ALA A 60 -55.05 24.41 -4.93
C ALA A 60 -54.03 23.46 -4.28
N GLY A 61 -54.16 22.15 -4.50
CA GLY A 61 -53.20 21.15 -4.04
C GLY A 61 -51.81 21.35 -4.67
N ASP A 62 -51.75 21.66 -5.96
CA ASP A 62 -50.51 21.94 -6.67
C ASP A 62 -49.87 23.26 -6.23
N ALA A 63 -50.68 24.29 -5.97
CA ALA A 63 -50.20 25.57 -5.44
C ALA A 63 -49.65 25.43 -4.00
N VAL A 64 -50.33 24.66 -3.14
CA VAL A 64 -49.85 24.37 -1.79
C VAL A 64 -48.60 23.51 -1.83
N ALA A 65 -48.55 22.47 -2.66
CA ALA A 65 -47.35 21.65 -2.85
C ALA A 65 -46.18 22.47 -3.42
N TRP A 66 -46.45 23.41 -4.33
CA TRP A 66 -45.45 24.34 -4.84
C TRP A 66 -44.91 25.26 -3.73
N LEU A 67 -45.78 25.80 -2.88
CA LEU A 67 -45.36 26.65 -1.76
C LEU A 67 -44.53 25.86 -0.75
N PHE A 68 -44.98 24.65 -0.42
CA PHE A 68 -44.31 23.77 0.55
C PHE A 68 -42.94 23.32 0.02
N THR A 69 -42.86 22.92 -1.26
CA THR A 69 -41.58 22.57 -1.88
C THR A 69 -40.66 23.77 -2.02
N ARG A 70 -41.19 24.99 -2.15
CA ARG A 70 -40.38 26.21 -2.21
C ARG A 70 -39.85 26.61 -0.84
N LEU A 71 -40.67 26.54 0.19
CA LEU A 71 -40.27 26.76 1.58
C LEU A 71 -39.22 25.73 2.02
N ASP A 72 -39.42 24.47 1.63
CA ASP A 72 -38.46 23.40 1.89
C ASP A 72 -37.12 23.67 1.20
N ARG A 73 -37.13 24.08 -0.08
CA ARG A 73 -35.92 24.33 -0.87
C ARG A 73 -35.12 25.55 -0.44
N TYR A 74 -35.80 26.63 -0.04
CA TYR A 74 -35.16 27.91 0.24
C TYR A 74 -34.89 28.15 1.73
N VAL A 75 -35.61 27.50 2.64
CA VAL A 75 -35.48 27.75 4.08
C VAL A 75 -35.05 26.49 4.82
N LEU A 76 -35.78 25.39 4.71
CA LEU A 76 -35.49 24.18 5.49
C LEU A 76 -34.20 23.47 5.03
N THR A 77 -33.96 23.37 3.72
CA THR A 77 -32.71 22.74 3.24
C THR A 77 -31.44 23.52 3.60
N PRO A 78 -31.36 24.87 3.47
CA PRO A 78 -30.17 25.57 3.91
C PRO A 78 -30.00 25.51 5.43
N LEU A 79 -31.07 25.59 6.22
CA LEU A 79 -30.99 25.48 7.68
C LEU A 79 -30.56 24.08 8.13
N GLY A 80 -31.16 23.04 7.54
CA GLY A 80 -30.79 21.65 7.78
C GLY A 80 -29.36 21.33 7.35
N ARG A 81 -28.89 21.90 6.23
CA ARG A 81 -27.48 21.79 5.82
C ARG A 81 -26.54 22.52 6.76
N GLY A 82 -26.94 23.67 7.31
CA GLY A 82 -26.19 24.45 8.29
C GLY A 82 -26.05 23.73 9.64
N LEU A 83 -27.16 23.21 10.18
CA LEU A 83 -27.16 22.38 11.39
C LEU A 83 -26.37 21.08 11.21
N ALA A 84 -26.56 20.40 10.08
CA ALA A 84 -25.77 19.23 9.76
C ALA A 84 -24.29 19.57 9.57
N TRP A 85 -23.96 20.78 9.11
CA TRP A 85 -22.57 21.24 8.99
C TRP A 85 -21.94 21.47 10.36
N LEU A 86 -22.66 22.10 11.30
CA LEU A 86 -22.22 22.26 12.68
C LEU A 86 -22.03 20.91 13.39
N ALA A 87 -22.99 20.00 13.27
CA ALA A 87 -22.91 18.66 13.86
C ALA A 87 -21.74 17.83 13.30
N ARG A 88 -21.44 17.97 12.00
CA ARG A 88 -20.26 17.35 11.37
C ARG A 88 -18.95 17.95 11.88
N TRP A 89 -18.93 19.26 12.13
CA TRP A 89 -17.76 19.96 12.66
C TRP A 89 -17.44 19.52 14.09
N THR A 90 -18.43 19.51 14.98
CA THR A 90 -18.24 19.07 16.37
C THR A 90 -17.83 17.61 16.44
N GLY A 91 -18.43 16.73 15.62
CA GLY A 91 -18.01 15.32 15.53
C GLY A 91 -16.57 15.14 15.01
N THR A 92 -16.09 16.03 14.14
CA THR A 92 -14.71 16.01 13.65
C THR A 92 -13.72 16.42 14.74
N VAL A 93 -14.02 17.48 15.49
CA VAL A 93 -13.19 17.94 16.60
C VAL A 93 -13.15 16.89 17.72
N LEU A 94 -14.30 16.30 18.07
CA LEU A 94 -14.38 15.26 19.09
C LEU A 94 -13.61 13.99 18.69
N LYS A 95 -13.67 13.61 17.40
CA LYS A 95 -12.87 12.51 16.83
C LYS A 95 -11.37 12.78 16.97
N TRP A 96 -10.90 13.97 16.63
CA TRP A 96 -9.48 14.32 16.74
C TRP A 96 -9.01 14.39 18.19
N LEU A 97 -9.82 14.95 19.08
CA LEU A 97 -9.55 14.96 20.51
C LEU A 97 -9.47 13.55 21.09
N ALA A 98 -10.43 12.67 20.78
CA ALA A 98 -10.42 11.28 21.23
C ALA A 98 -9.21 10.52 20.69
N LEU A 99 -8.86 10.71 19.41
CA LEU A 99 -7.68 10.09 18.81
C LEU A 99 -6.39 10.60 19.47
N ALA A 100 -6.27 11.91 19.69
CA ALA A 100 -5.10 12.50 20.33
C ALA A 100 -4.94 12.05 21.78
N VAL A 101 -6.03 12.05 22.56
CA VAL A 101 -6.01 11.64 23.98
C VAL A 101 -5.75 10.15 24.13
N PHE A 102 -6.21 9.30 23.19
CA PHE A 102 -6.02 7.86 23.31
C PHE A 102 -4.69 7.37 22.71
N TYR A 103 -4.33 7.86 21.52
CA TYR A 103 -3.16 7.39 20.79
C TYR A 103 -1.86 7.96 21.36
N TRP A 104 -1.84 9.24 21.73
CA TRP A 104 -0.59 9.92 22.09
C TRP A 104 0.02 9.38 23.39
N PRO A 105 -0.74 9.12 24.47
CA PRO A 105 -0.17 8.53 25.68
C PRO A 105 0.36 7.12 25.46
N TRP A 106 -0.34 6.31 24.65
CA TRP A 106 0.09 4.96 24.35
C TRP A 106 1.36 4.93 23.49
N ALA A 107 1.43 5.79 22.47
CA ALA A 107 2.63 5.96 21.65
C ALA A 107 3.82 6.46 22.48
N ALA A 108 3.59 7.45 23.36
CA ALA A 108 4.63 7.94 24.26
C ALA A 108 5.13 6.85 25.22
N LEU A 109 4.22 6.04 25.77
CA LEU A 109 4.56 4.93 26.67
C LEU A 109 5.36 3.83 25.95
N TRP A 110 5.01 3.54 24.70
CA TRP A 110 5.76 2.62 23.86
C TRP A 110 7.18 3.12 23.60
N ASP A 111 7.31 4.36 23.16
CA ASP A 111 8.60 4.94 22.75
C ASP A 111 9.52 5.22 23.94
N HIS A 112 8.97 5.67 25.08
CA HIS A 112 9.77 6.09 26.23
C HIS A 112 10.00 4.98 27.26
N VAL A 113 9.14 3.96 27.34
CA VAL A 113 9.23 2.94 28.39
C VAL A 113 9.45 1.56 27.80
N LEU A 114 8.55 1.09 26.93
CA LEU A 114 8.58 -0.30 26.47
C LEU A 114 9.76 -0.60 25.54
N ALA A 115 10.01 0.28 24.57
CA ALA A 115 11.11 0.13 23.63
C ALA A 115 12.49 0.14 24.33
N PRO A 116 12.82 1.12 25.18
CA PRO A 116 14.09 1.12 25.89
C PRO A 116 14.20 0.00 26.94
N ALA A 117 13.12 -0.33 27.66
CA ALA A 117 13.14 -1.44 28.60
C ALA A 117 13.36 -2.79 27.90
N GLY A 118 12.70 -3.03 26.77
CA GLY A 118 12.90 -4.24 25.96
C GLY A 118 14.33 -4.33 25.40
N ALA A 119 14.87 -3.21 24.89
CA ALA A 119 16.24 -3.15 24.40
C ALA A 119 17.28 -3.36 25.52
N ALA A 120 17.01 -2.81 26.71
CA ALA A 120 17.84 -3.01 27.89
C ALA A 120 17.79 -4.48 28.33
N LEU A 121 16.61 -5.09 28.45
CA LEU A 121 16.46 -6.50 28.82
C LEU A 121 17.21 -7.41 27.83
N TRP A 122 17.11 -7.13 26.53
CA TRP A 122 17.82 -7.88 25.50
C TRP A 122 19.34 -7.80 25.69
N ARG A 123 19.87 -6.57 25.80
CA ARG A 123 21.32 -6.35 25.91
C ARG A 123 21.91 -6.83 27.22
N TRP A 124 21.21 -6.63 28.33
CA TRP A 124 21.73 -6.90 29.67
C TRP A 124 21.44 -8.31 30.18
N VAL A 125 20.41 -8.98 29.65
CA VAL A 125 20.01 -10.32 30.15
C VAL A 125 20.21 -11.38 29.07
N LEU A 126 19.56 -11.24 27.91
CA LEU A 126 19.53 -12.30 26.91
C LEU A 126 20.87 -12.55 26.22
N VAL A 127 21.59 -11.47 25.87
CA VAL A 127 22.92 -11.58 25.25
C VAL A 127 23.94 -12.26 26.17
N PRO A 128 24.15 -11.82 27.44
CA PRO A 128 25.11 -12.48 28.32
C PRO A 128 24.69 -13.90 28.70
N LEU A 129 23.39 -14.17 28.87
CA LEU A 129 22.90 -15.52 29.13
C LEU A 129 23.21 -16.47 27.95
N GLY A 130 23.00 -16.01 26.71
CA GLY A 130 23.33 -16.78 25.51
C GLY A 130 24.83 -17.08 25.40
N GLN A 131 25.68 -16.11 25.74
CA GLN A 131 27.13 -16.31 25.80
C GLN A 131 27.55 -17.28 26.89
N ALA A 132 26.95 -17.19 28.09
CA ALA A 132 27.21 -18.09 29.20
C ALA A 132 26.84 -19.53 28.85
N VAL A 133 25.67 -19.75 28.25
CA VAL A 133 25.23 -21.08 27.77
C VAL A 133 26.17 -21.60 26.67
N GLY A 134 26.55 -20.75 25.71
CA GLY A 134 27.49 -21.12 24.66
C GLY A 134 28.89 -21.46 25.19
N TRP A 135 29.35 -20.76 26.23
CA TRP A 135 30.59 -21.07 26.92
C TRP A 135 30.49 -22.40 27.66
N LEU A 136 29.40 -22.64 28.40
CA LEU A 136 29.17 -23.88 29.13
C LEU A 136 29.15 -25.09 28.19
N ALA A 137 28.50 -24.96 27.03
CA ALA A 137 28.50 -26.00 25.99
C ALA A 137 29.91 -26.29 25.46
N LYS A 138 30.72 -25.25 25.19
CA LYS A 138 32.12 -25.43 24.77
C LYS A 138 32.98 -26.05 25.88
N ALA A 139 32.79 -25.62 27.12
CA ALA A 139 33.53 -26.11 28.28
C ALA A 139 33.20 -27.57 28.61
N LEU A 140 31.94 -27.99 28.45
CA LEU A 140 31.53 -29.37 28.73
C LEU A 140 31.82 -30.34 27.58
N PHE A 141 31.75 -29.89 26.33
CA PHE A 141 31.86 -30.81 25.19
C PHE A 141 33.22 -30.73 24.48
N VAL A 142 33.70 -29.51 24.20
CA VAL A 142 34.88 -29.30 23.34
C VAL A 142 36.17 -29.42 24.16
N TRP A 143 36.22 -28.80 25.33
CA TRP A 143 37.44 -28.76 26.14
C TRP A 143 37.88 -30.14 26.66
N PRO A 144 36.99 -31.03 27.14
CA PRO A 144 37.39 -32.36 27.61
C PRO A 144 37.91 -33.22 26.47
N TRP A 145 37.30 -33.11 25.28
CA TRP A 145 37.76 -33.83 24.11
C TRP A 145 39.14 -33.35 23.63
N VAL A 146 39.35 -32.03 23.59
CA VAL A 146 40.65 -31.44 23.25
C VAL A 146 41.72 -31.80 24.28
N ALA A 147 41.37 -31.80 25.57
CA ALA A 147 42.26 -32.21 26.65
C ALA A 147 42.62 -33.69 26.53
N LEU A 148 41.65 -34.58 26.30
CA LEU A 148 41.88 -36.00 26.08
C LEU A 148 42.84 -36.23 24.90
N TRP A 149 42.62 -35.53 23.79
CA TRP A 149 43.47 -35.68 22.61
C TRP A 149 44.90 -35.19 22.87
N ARG A 150 45.03 -34.01 23.50
CA ARG A 150 46.32 -33.35 23.73
C ARG A 150 47.14 -33.98 24.86
N TYR A 151 46.49 -34.51 25.90
CA TYR A 151 47.14 -35.03 27.10
C TYR A 151 47.15 -36.56 27.21
N ALA A 152 46.28 -37.29 26.50
CA ALA A 152 46.32 -38.76 26.51
C ALA A 152 46.84 -39.32 25.17
N VAL A 153 46.23 -38.91 24.05
CA VAL A 153 46.51 -39.53 22.74
C VAL A 153 47.87 -39.13 22.20
N VAL A 154 48.19 -37.84 22.16
CA VAL A 154 49.47 -37.33 21.64
C VAL A 154 50.67 -37.86 22.45
N PRO A 155 50.71 -37.76 23.79
CA PRO A 155 51.84 -38.30 24.55
C PRO A 155 51.88 -39.82 24.54
N GLY A 156 50.74 -40.52 24.52
CA GLY A 156 50.69 -41.98 24.36
C GLY A 156 51.33 -42.43 23.04
N ALA A 157 50.96 -41.79 21.93
CA ALA A 157 51.56 -42.07 20.63
C ALA A 157 53.05 -41.69 20.58
N ALA A 158 53.43 -40.56 21.19
CA ALA A 158 54.82 -40.12 21.24
C ALA A 158 55.71 -41.00 22.14
N ALA A 159 55.15 -41.59 23.20
CA ALA A 159 55.83 -42.55 24.05
C ALA A 159 56.00 -43.88 23.30
N LEU A 160 54.95 -44.38 22.66
CA LEU A 160 55.03 -45.59 21.83
C LEU A 160 56.10 -45.46 20.74
N TYR A 161 56.15 -44.32 20.06
CA TYR A 161 57.17 -44.05 19.06
C TYR A 161 58.59 -44.02 19.65
N ARG A 162 58.78 -43.32 20.78
CA ARG A 162 60.11 -43.15 21.40
C ARG A 162 60.65 -44.43 22.02
N TYR A 163 59.82 -45.21 22.69
CA TYR A 163 60.27 -46.38 23.44
C TYR A 163 60.27 -47.66 22.61
N LEU A 164 59.40 -47.79 21.61
CA LEU A 164 59.28 -49.03 20.83
C LEU A 164 59.88 -48.90 19.43
N LEU A 165 59.48 -47.90 18.67
CA LEU A 165 59.87 -47.78 17.25
C LEU A 165 61.29 -47.22 17.08
N ARG A 166 61.68 -46.23 17.89
CA ARG A 166 62.99 -45.57 17.75
C ARG A 166 64.19 -46.48 18.03
N PRO A 167 64.23 -47.30 19.11
CA PRO A 167 65.38 -48.20 19.34
C PRO A 167 65.42 -49.36 18.35
N ALA A 168 64.26 -49.91 17.97
CA ALA A 168 64.17 -50.96 16.94
C ALA A 168 64.68 -50.45 15.58
N GLY A 169 64.30 -49.24 15.17
CA GLY A 169 64.81 -48.60 13.96
C GLY A 169 66.31 -48.28 14.04
N GLY A 170 66.79 -47.84 15.19
CA GLY A 170 68.21 -47.52 15.41
C GLY A 170 69.14 -48.72 15.28
N ALA A 171 68.78 -49.87 15.87
CA ALA A 171 69.58 -51.10 15.79
C ALA A 171 69.65 -51.66 14.36
N VAL A 172 68.54 -51.60 13.62
CA VAL A 172 68.45 -52.06 12.22
C VAL A 172 69.24 -51.13 11.30
N VAL A 173 69.12 -49.81 11.47
CA VAL A 173 69.87 -48.85 10.66
C VAL A 173 71.36 -48.91 10.97
N TRP A 174 71.76 -49.07 12.23
CA TRP A 174 73.18 -49.16 12.60
C TRP A 174 73.83 -50.41 12.01
N THR A 175 73.17 -51.58 12.10
CA THR A 175 73.67 -52.82 11.49
C THR A 175 73.75 -52.72 9.96
N LEU A 176 72.72 -52.18 9.30
CA LEU A 176 72.75 -51.93 7.86
C LEU A 176 73.84 -50.94 7.44
N THR A 177 74.07 -49.89 8.24
CA THR A 177 75.06 -48.84 7.93
C THR A 177 76.49 -49.33 8.17
N ALA A 178 76.72 -50.14 9.20
CA ALA A 178 78.02 -50.74 9.49
C ALA A 178 78.45 -51.70 8.37
N VAL A 179 77.53 -52.56 7.90
CA VAL A 179 77.76 -53.47 6.77
C VAL A 179 78.01 -52.68 5.47
N TYR A 180 77.23 -51.61 5.24
CA TYR A 180 77.40 -50.75 4.07
C TYR A 180 78.75 -50.00 4.05
N ARG A 181 79.18 -49.48 5.20
CA ARG A 181 80.37 -48.61 5.29
C ARG A 181 81.70 -49.37 5.25
N TYR A 182 81.76 -50.60 5.76
CA TYR A 182 83.00 -51.37 5.81
C TYR A 182 83.14 -52.43 4.71
N LEU A 183 82.04 -52.98 4.20
CA LEU A 183 82.08 -54.06 3.21
C LEU A 183 81.74 -53.59 1.78
N LEU A 184 80.82 -52.63 1.66
CA LEU A 184 80.29 -52.19 0.37
C LEU A 184 80.92 -50.90 -0.14
N LEU A 185 81.35 -49.96 0.72
CA LEU A 185 81.88 -48.67 0.26
C LEU A 185 83.11 -48.74 -0.69
N PRO A 186 84.05 -49.70 -0.57
CA PRO A 186 85.16 -49.85 -1.51
C PRO A 186 84.71 -50.43 -2.86
N SER A 187 83.84 -51.44 -2.84
CA SER A 187 83.30 -52.13 -4.03
C SER A 187 82.17 -51.33 -4.73
N ALA A 188 81.47 -50.48 -3.98
CA ALA A 188 80.35 -49.67 -4.45
C ALA A 188 80.79 -48.50 -5.32
N ARG A 189 82.05 -48.02 -5.29
CA ARG A 189 82.47 -46.95 -6.22
C ARG A 189 82.58 -47.43 -7.67
N GLY A 190 83.00 -48.67 -7.90
CA GLY A 190 83.00 -49.30 -9.23
C GLY A 190 81.60 -49.75 -9.66
N ILE A 191 80.83 -50.33 -8.74
CA ILE A 191 79.46 -50.78 -9.01
C ILE A 191 78.49 -49.60 -9.14
N ALA A 192 78.70 -48.47 -8.45
CA ALA A 192 77.84 -47.29 -8.54
C ALA A 192 77.80 -46.71 -9.95
N TRP A 193 78.87 -46.81 -10.75
CA TRP A 193 78.85 -46.32 -12.13
C TRP A 193 77.92 -47.17 -13.01
N LEU A 194 78.00 -48.51 -12.90
CA LEU A 194 77.09 -49.43 -13.59
C LEU A 194 75.66 -49.39 -13.02
N ALA A 195 75.53 -49.30 -11.69
CA ALA A 195 74.26 -49.20 -10.99
C ALA A 195 73.56 -47.86 -11.25
N GLN A 196 74.29 -46.78 -11.51
CA GLN A 196 73.70 -45.49 -11.88
C GLN A 196 73.15 -45.51 -13.31
N GLY A 197 73.80 -46.25 -14.21
CA GLY A 197 73.25 -46.57 -15.54
C GLY A 197 71.98 -47.42 -15.45
N LEU A 198 72.02 -48.53 -14.71
CA LEU A 198 70.86 -49.39 -14.48
C LEU A 198 69.72 -48.67 -13.73
N TYR A 199 70.06 -47.82 -12.78
CA TYR A 199 69.12 -46.99 -12.03
C TYR A 199 68.37 -46.03 -12.96
N ARG A 200 69.09 -45.27 -13.81
CA ARG A 200 68.45 -44.30 -14.71
C ARG A 200 67.59 -44.96 -15.79
N TYR A 201 68.08 -46.04 -16.40
CA TYR A 201 67.43 -46.61 -17.58
C TYR A 201 66.45 -47.75 -17.29
N VAL A 202 66.61 -48.47 -16.18
CA VAL A 202 65.75 -49.63 -15.87
C VAL A 202 64.97 -49.41 -14.58
N LEU A 203 65.65 -49.01 -13.49
CA LEU A 203 65.04 -48.94 -12.17
C LEU A 203 64.11 -47.73 -11.98
N VAL A 204 64.42 -46.58 -12.57
CA VAL A 204 63.55 -45.40 -12.55
C VAL A 204 62.25 -45.61 -13.35
N PRO A 205 62.26 -46.14 -14.59
CA PRO A 205 61.02 -46.48 -15.27
C PRO A 205 60.25 -47.61 -14.57
N ALA A 206 60.93 -48.65 -14.09
CA ALA A 206 60.28 -49.73 -13.33
C ALA A 206 59.69 -49.26 -11.99
N GLY A 207 60.40 -48.40 -11.26
CA GLY A 207 59.96 -47.78 -10.02
C GLY A 207 58.76 -46.84 -10.23
N ARG A 208 58.71 -46.10 -11.35
CA ARG A 208 57.51 -45.35 -11.74
C ARG A 208 56.35 -46.28 -12.10
N GLY A 209 56.62 -47.45 -12.69
CA GLY A 209 55.63 -48.50 -12.93
C GLY A 209 55.04 -49.05 -11.63
N LEU A 210 55.89 -49.48 -10.71
CA LEU A 210 55.50 -49.97 -9.38
C LEU A 210 54.80 -48.90 -8.54
N ALA A 211 55.25 -47.63 -8.60
CA ALA A 211 54.60 -46.53 -7.91
C ALA A 211 53.23 -46.16 -8.52
N ARG A 212 52.98 -46.46 -9.80
CA ARG A 212 51.64 -46.37 -10.39
C ARG A 212 50.76 -47.53 -9.94
N LEU A 213 51.31 -48.74 -9.88
CA LEU A 213 50.59 -49.91 -9.37
C LEU A 213 50.21 -49.70 -7.90
N ALA A 214 51.17 -49.34 -7.03
CA ALA A 214 50.92 -49.09 -5.61
C ALA A 214 49.92 -47.94 -5.37
N ARG A 215 49.96 -46.87 -6.19
CA ARG A 215 48.94 -45.82 -6.13
C ARG A 215 47.59 -46.31 -6.65
N GLY A 216 47.57 -47.16 -7.67
CA GLY A 216 46.37 -47.86 -8.14
C GLY A 216 45.77 -48.73 -7.04
N THR A 217 46.58 -49.50 -6.31
CA THR A 217 46.13 -50.33 -5.19
C THR A 217 45.67 -49.48 -4.01
N GLY A 218 46.38 -48.41 -3.68
CA GLY A 218 45.97 -47.47 -2.62
C GLY A 218 44.67 -46.74 -2.96
N ALA A 219 44.46 -46.37 -4.22
CA ALA A 219 43.20 -45.81 -4.69
C ALA A 219 42.08 -46.84 -4.69
N ALA A 220 42.36 -48.09 -5.11
CA ALA A 220 41.40 -49.18 -5.07
C ALA A 220 40.99 -49.53 -3.62
N LEU A 221 41.93 -49.61 -2.69
CA LEU A 221 41.66 -49.81 -1.26
C LEU A 221 40.90 -48.64 -0.65
N GLY A 222 41.27 -47.39 -0.99
CA GLY A 222 40.54 -46.21 -0.55
C GLY A 222 39.12 -46.14 -1.11
N TRP A 223 38.91 -46.60 -2.34
CA TRP A 223 37.61 -46.73 -2.95
C TRP A 223 36.79 -47.85 -2.30
N LEU A 224 37.41 -49.00 -2.04
CA LEU A 224 36.78 -50.13 -1.33
C LEU A 224 36.37 -49.73 0.09
N ALA A 225 37.22 -48.99 0.81
CA ALA A 225 36.90 -48.45 2.12
C ALA A 225 35.74 -47.45 2.06
N LYS A 226 35.70 -46.56 1.06
CA LYS A 226 34.56 -45.67 0.82
C LYS A 226 33.29 -46.46 0.47
N ALA A 227 33.40 -47.49 -0.37
CA ALA A 227 32.28 -48.31 -0.81
C ALA A 227 31.74 -49.24 0.29
N LEU A 228 32.59 -49.70 1.21
CA LEU A 228 32.18 -50.57 2.32
C LEU A 228 31.75 -49.80 3.57
N PHE A 229 32.30 -48.60 3.82
CA PHE A 229 32.01 -47.86 5.04
C PHE A 229 31.12 -46.64 4.79
N VAL A 230 31.49 -45.80 3.82
CA VAL A 230 30.79 -44.54 3.58
C VAL A 230 29.48 -44.77 2.82
N TRP A 231 29.50 -45.58 1.77
CA TRP A 231 28.31 -45.81 0.94
C TRP A 231 27.17 -46.52 1.68
N PRO A 232 27.41 -47.56 2.51
CA PRO A 232 26.32 -48.20 3.25
C PRO A 232 25.75 -47.28 4.31
N TRP A 233 26.58 -46.45 4.94
CA TRP A 233 26.11 -45.44 5.89
C TRP A 233 25.30 -44.34 5.21
N VAL A 234 25.75 -43.84 4.05
CA VAL A 234 25.01 -42.85 3.26
C VAL A 234 23.70 -43.44 2.73
N ALA A 235 23.70 -44.70 2.30
CA ALA A 235 22.50 -45.41 1.89
C ALA A 235 21.55 -45.59 3.08
N LEU A 236 22.03 -46.01 4.24
CA LEU A 236 21.23 -46.12 5.47
C LEU A 236 20.62 -44.77 5.85
N TRP A 237 21.39 -43.69 5.78
CA TRP A 237 20.90 -42.37 6.10
C TRP A 237 19.82 -41.91 5.09
N ARG A 238 20.08 -42.11 3.79
CA ARG A 238 19.20 -41.64 2.72
C ARG A 238 17.95 -42.50 2.50
N TYR A 239 18.03 -43.80 2.81
CA TYR A 239 16.94 -44.76 2.58
C TYR A 239 16.26 -45.26 3.87
N ALA A 240 16.85 -45.11 5.05
CA ALA A 240 16.18 -45.41 6.32
C ALA A 240 15.88 -44.14 7.11
N VAL A 241 16.89 -43.32 7.42
CA VAL A 241 16.70 -42.16 8.30
C VAL A 241 15.84 -41.08 7.67
N VAL A 242 16.11 -40.70 6.41
CA VAL A 242 15.32 -39.69 5.69
C VAL A 242 13.85 -40.09 5.55
N PRO A 243 13.47 -41.30 5.09
CA PRO A 243 12.06 -41.66 4.98
C PRO A 243 11.39 -41.90 6.33
N VAL A 244 12.11 -42.33 7.37
CA VAL A 244 11.54 -42.42 8.73
C VAL A 244 11.30 -41.02 9.30
N ALA A 245 12.22 -40.08 9.11
CA ALA A 245 12.06 -38.69 9.54
C ALA A 245 10.98 -37.97 8.73
N ALA A 246 10.97 -38.14 7.40
CA ALA A 246 9.95 -37.61 6.52
C ALA A 246 8.58 -38.25 6.77
N GLY A 247 8.55 -39.55 7.06
CA GLY A 247 7.36 -40.29 7.46
C GLY A 247 6.81 -39.77 8.79
N THR A 248 7.65 -39.64 9.81
CA THR A 248 7.28 -39.06 11.11
C THR A 248 6.77 -37.63 10.96
N TYR A 249 7.44 -36.80 10.16
CA TYR A 249 7.00 -35.45 9.85
C TYR A 249 5.65 -35.45 9.11
N ARG A 250 5.46 -36.36 8.16
CA ARG A 250 4.24 -36.46 7.36
C ARG A 250 3.05 -37.01 8.16
N PHE A 251 3.28 -37.96 9.06
CA PHE A 251 2.24 -38.60 9.87
C PHE A 251 1.93 -37.85 11.16
N VAL A 252 2.88 -37.08 11.71
CA VAL A 252 2.67 -36.37 12.99
C VAL A 252 2.54 -34.87 12.76
N LEU A 253 3.53 -34.22 12.14
CA LEU A 253 3.50 -32.76 11.98
C LEU A 253 2.49 -32.28 10.95
N THR A 254 2.23 -33.05 9.90
CA THR A 254 1.28 -32.63 8.85
C THR A 254 -0.18 -32.64 9.33
N PRO A 255 -0.69 -33.66 10.05
CA PRO A 255 -2.04 -33.58 10.62
C PRO A 255 -2.13 -32.56 11.76
N LEU A 256 -1.06 -32.38 12.55
CA LEU A 256 -1.03 -31.31 13.56
C LEU A 256 -1.12 -29.93 12.88
N GLY A 257 -0.36 -29.72 11.82
CA GLY A 257 -0.37 -28.50 11.02
C GLY A 257 -1.70 -28.27 10.31
N GLN A 258 -2.35 -29.33 9.82
CA GLN A 258 -3.69 -29.25 9.24
C GLN A 258 -4.76 -28.99 10.30
N GLY A 259 -4.64 -29.54 11.50
CA GLY A 259 -5.54 -29.27 12.63
C GLY A 259 -5.45 -27.81 13.10
N VAL A 260 -4.23 -27.29 13.24
CA VAL A 260 -3.99 -25.87 13.55
C VAL A 260 -4.45 -24.98 12.41
N ALA A 261 -4.18 -25.36 11.16
CA ALA A 261 -4.64 -24.61 9.99
C ALA A 261 -6.16 -24.63 9.86
N TRP A 262 -6.82 -25.74 10.20
CA TRP A 262 -8.28 -25.85 10.20
C TRP A 262 -8.88 -24.98 11.31
N ALA A 263 -8.31 -25.00 12.52
CA ALA A 263 -8.72 -24.13 13.61
C ALA A 263 -8.51 -22.64 13.27
N ALA A 264 -7.35 -22.28 12.71
CA ALA A 264 -7.04 -20.93 12.26
C ALA A 264 -7.95 -20.49 11.10
N ARG A 265 -8.27 -21.39 10.18
CA ARG A 265 -9.17 -21.12 9.04
C ARG A 265 -10.62 -21.02 9.50
N GLY A 266 -11.03 -21.78 10.52
CA GLY A 266 -12.31 -21.64 11.21
C GLY A 266 -12.42 -20.28 11.89
N LEU A 267 -11.43 -19.91 12.71
CA LEU A 267 -11.36 -18.61 13.35
C LEU A 267 -11.37 -17.46 12.32
N TYR A 268 -10.61 -17.62 11.22
CA TYR A 268 -10.59 -16.64 10.14
C TYR A 268 -11.96 -16.50 9.46
N ARG A 269 -12.65 -17.60 9.21
CA ARG A 269 -13.94 -17.61 8.49
C ARG A 269 -15.09 -17.12 9.36
N TYR A 270 -15.10 -17.46 10.65
CA TYR A 270 -16.16 -17.09 11.58
C TYR A 270 -15.95 -15.72 12.25
N VAL A 271 -14.71 -15.26 12.43
CA VAL A 271 -14.43 -14.00 13.14
C VAL A 271 -13.85 -12.94 12.21
N LEU A 272 -12.81 -13.26 11.44
CA LEU A 272 -12.11 -12.26 10.63
C LEU A 272 -12.83 -11.90 9.33
N THR A 273 -13.52 -12.85 8.71
CA THR A 273 -14.28 -12.62 7.47
C THR A 273 -15.49 -11.70 7.68
N PRO A 274 -16.31 -11.85 8.73
CA PRO A 274 -17.35 -10.87 9.01
C PRO A 274 -16.74 -9.51 9.39
N LEU A 275 -15.69 -9.47 10.22
CA LEU A 275 -14.99 -8.20 10.53
C LEU A 275 -14.46 -7.51 9.27
N GLY A 276 -13.91 -8.28 8.34
CA GLY A 276 -13.39 -7.80 7.06
C GLY A 276 -14.48 -7.25 6.15
N HIS A 277 -15.66 -7.88 6.10
CA HIS A 277 -16.81 -7.36 5.35
C HIS A 277 -17.36 -6.06 5.98
N PHE A 278 -17.42 -5.97 7.31
CA PHE A 278 -17.80 -4.73 8.00
C PHE A 278 -16.77 -3.61 7.77
N ALA A 279 -15.48 -3.90 7.87
CA ALA A 279 -14.42 -2.95 7.61
C ALA A 279 -14.42 -2.48 6.14
N ALA A 280 -14.61 -3.39 5.19
CA ALA A 280 -14.70 -3.07 3.76
C ALA A 280 -15.95 -2.26 3.44
N ALA A 281 -17.11 -2.56 4.05
CA ALA A 281 -18.33 -1.78 3.89
C ALA A 281 -18.16 -0.35 4.41
N VAL A 282 -17.52 -0.19 5.59
CA VAL A 282 -17.16 1.13 6.15
C VAL A 282 -16.17 1.85 5.24
N TRP A 283 -15.19 1.14 4.67
CA TRP A 283 -14.20 1.71 3.75
C TRP A 283 -14.79 2.16 2.41
N HIS A 284 -15.72 1.38 1.84
CA HIS A 284 -16.42 1.75 0.60
C HIS A 284 -17.40 2.90 0.81
N LEU A 285 -17.99 3.01 2.00
CA LEU A 285 -18.79 4.18 2.39
C LEU A 285 -17.89 5.41 2.54
N ALA A 286 -16.73 5.25 3.19
CA ALA A 286 -15.72 6.30 3.32
C ALA A 286 -15.16 6.76 1.95
N GLY A 287 -14.93 5.84 1.02
CA GLY A 287 -14.45 6.16 -0.34
C GLY A 287 -15.46 6.96 -1.18
N ARG A 288 -16.76 6.68 -1.05
CA ARG A 288 -17.82 7.48 -1.69
C ARG A 288 -17.89 8.89 -1.12
N VAL A 289 -17.72 9.02 0.19
CA VAL A 289 -17.68 10.31 0.88
C VAL A 289 -16.42 11.11 0.50
N SER A 290 -15.25 10.46 0.40
CA SER A 290 -13.99 11.11 -0.01
C SER A 290 -14.06 11.74 -1.41
N ARG A 291 -14.78 11.13 -2.36
CA ARG A 291 -14.96 11.73 -3.71
C ARG A 291 -15.90 12.93 -3.73
N ALA A 292 -16.81 13.02 -2.76
CA ALA A 292 -17.67 14.19 -2.58
C ALA A 292 -16.89 15.32 -1.87
N VAL A 293 -16.06 14.97 -0.88
CA VAL A 293 -15.17 15.90 -0.17
C VAL A 293 -14.12 16.51 -1.10
N GLY A 294 -13.52 15.72 -1.99
CA GLY A 294 -12.56 16.22 -2.97
C GLY A 294 -13.17 17.29 -3.91
N ARG A 295 -14.44 17.12 -4.31
CA ARG A 295 -15.16 18.10 -5.14
C ARG A 295 -15.60 19.33 -4.34
N GLY A 296 -16.01 19.15 -3.09
CA GLY A 296 -16.37 20.25 -2.20
C GLY A 296 -15.17 21.14 -1.88
N LEU A 297 -14.01 20.55 -1.60
CA LEU A 297 -12.79 21.28 -1.25
C LEU A 297 -12.26 22.14 -2.41
N LEU A 298 -12.31 21.61 -3.63
CA LEU A 298 -11.96 22.35 -4.86
C LEU A 298 -12.89 23.54 -5.12
N TRP A 299 -14.18 23.39 -4.80
CA TRP A 299 -15.16 24.46 -4.94
C TRP A 299 -14.99 25.54 -3.88
N LEU A 300 -14.73 25.14 -2.63
CA LEU A 300 -14.48 26.02 -1.49
C LEU A 300 -13.21 26.87 -1.70
N TRP A 301 -12.13 26.24 -2.16
CA TRP A 301 -10.87 26.91 -2.47
C TRP A 301 -11.02 27.97 -3.58
N ARG A 302 -11.77 27.63 -4.64
CA ARG A 302 -12.04 28.59 -5.74
C ARG A 302 -12.94 29.74 -5.30
N GLY A 303 -13.91 29.47 -4.42
CA GLY A 303 -14.85 30.48 -3.92
C GLY A 303 -14.24 31.43 -2.89
N LEU A 304 -13.55 30.90 -1.87
CA LEU A 304 -13.09 31.67 -0.70
C LEU A 304 -11.68 32.23 -0.82
N VAL A 305 -10.82 31.64 -1.66
CA VAL A 305 -9.41 32.08 -1.73
C VAL A 305 -9.12 32.66 -3.09
N ALA A 306 -9.37 31.91 -4.16
CA ALA A 306 -8.96 32.34 -5.50
C ALA A 306 -9.71 33.59 -6.00
N ARG A 307 -11.03 33.67 -5.77
CA ARG A 307 -11.86 34.80 -6.21
C ARG A 307 -11.62 36.09 -5.41
N PRO A 308 -11.65 36.10 -4.06
CA PRO A 308 -11.40 37.32 -3.31
C PRO A 308 -9.94 37.74 -3.37
N ALA A 309 -8.96 36.83 -3.42
CA ALA A 309 -7.56 37.22 -3.63
C ALA A 309 -7.35 37.88 -5.01
N ALA A 310 -8.04 37.41 -6.04
CA ALA A 310 -8.02 38.03 -7.36
C ALA A 310 -8.78 39.37 -7.42
N TRP A 311 -9.74 39.61 -6.52
CA TRP A 311 -10.47 40.87 -6.37
C TRP A 311 -9.61 41.89 -5.60
N VAL A 312 -9.06 41.52 -4.43
CA VAL A 312 -8.17 42.38 -3.62
C VAL A 312 -6.93 42.80 -4.41
N ARG A 313 -6.33 41.88 -5.16
CA ARG A 313 -5.20 42.23 -6.04
C ARG A 313 -5.59 43.26 -7.10
N ARG A 314 -6.80 43.17 -7.64
CA ARG A 314 -7.29 44.10 -8.67
C ARG A 314 -7.73 45.44 -8.08
N GLN A 315 -8.48 45.43 -6.98
CA GLN A 315 -9.04 46.62 -6.34
C GLN A 315 -8.06 47.39 -5.47
N VAL A 316 -7.03 46.76 -4.88
CA VAL A 316 -6.19 47.40 -3.85
C VAL A 316 -4.74 47.53 -4.32
N LEU A 317 -4.14 46.45 -4.81
CA LEU A 317 -2.73 46.48 -5.21
C LEU A 317 -2.50 47.29 -6.51
N THR A 318 -3.45 47.26 -7.44
CA THR A 318 -3.35 48.07 -8.67
C THR A 318 -3.41 49.58 -8.40
N PRO A 319 -4.43 50.13 -7.70
CA PRO A 319 -4.48 51.56 -7.43
C PRO A 319 -3.41 52.03 -6.43
N ALA A 320 -3.06 51.23 -5.41
CA ALA A 320 -1.94 51.56 -4.53
C ALA A 320 -0.61 51.61 -5.29
N GLY A 321 -0.43 50.73 -6.28
CA GLY A 321 0.73 50.78 -7.19
C GLY A 321 0.78 52.06 -8.03
N HIS A 322 -0.37 52.58 -8.46
CA HIS A 322 -0.44 53.86 -9.17
C HIS A 322 -0.10 55.05 -8.26
N LEU A 323 -0.66 55.08 -7.05
CA LEU A 323 -0.42 56.17 -6.08
C LEU A 323 1.04 56.21 -5.61
N VAL A 324 1.64 55.06 -5.29
CA VAL A 324 3.07 54.99 -4.92
C VAL A 324 3.96 55.43 -6.09
N ARG A 325 3.58 55.09 -7.32
CA ARG A 325 4.34 55.47 -8.51
C ARG A 325 4.22 56.97 -8.82
N GLU A 326 3.07 57.57 -8.57
CA GLU A 326 2.85 59.01 -8.70
C GLU A 326 3.61 59.79 -7.64
N VAL A 327 3.52 59.38 -6.37
CA VAL A 327 4.27 59.98 -5.25
C VAL A 327 5.78 59.89 -5.49
N TRP A 328 6.28 58.75 -5.96
CA TRP A 328 7.70 58.61 -6.28
C TRP A 328 8.14 59.51 -7.44
N ARG A 329 7.28 59.70 -8.46
CA ARG A 329 7.56 60.61 -9.58
C ARG A 329 7.57 62.06 -9.12
N SER A 330 6.61 62.50 -8.32
CA SER A 330 6.54 63.88 -7.81
C SER A 330 7.68 64.18 -6.84
N SER A 331 8.05 63.26 -5.94
CA SER A 331 9.23 63.41 -5.09
C SER A 331 10.53 63.51 -5.89
N ARG A 332 10.69 62.70 -6.95
CA ARG A 332 11.88 62.80 -7.83
C ARG A 332 11.96 64.13 -8.57
N LEU A 333 10.83 64.67 -9.02
CA LEU A 333 10.78 65.97 -9.69
C LEU A 333 11.15 67.09 -8.72
N ALA A 334 10.56 67.09 -7.52
CA ALA A 334 10.88 68.07 -6.47
C ALA A 334 12.36 68.02 -6.06
N VAL A 335 12.96 66.83 -5.94
CA VAL A 335 14.40 66.70 -5.65
C VAL A 335 15.27 67.18 -6.81
N ARG A 336 14.85 66.93 -8.06
CA ARG A 336 15.58 67.42 -9.25
C ARG A 336 15.51 68.94 -9.36
N GLU A 337 14.36 69.52 -9.10
CA GLU A 337 14.16 70.97 -9.06
C GLU A 337 14.98 71.59 -7.93
N ALA A 338 14.86 71.11 -6.69
CA ALA A 338 15.66 71.60 -5.57
C ALA A 338 17.17 71.48 -5.84
N ARG A 339 17.61 70.37 -6.44
CA ARG A 339 19.01 70.20 -6.85
C ARG A 339 19.41 71.17 -7.96
N ALA A 340 18.54 71.43 -8.92
CA ALA A 340 18.78 72.42 -9.98
C ALA A 340 18.87 73.84 -9.40
N SER A 341 17.98 74.20 -8.46
CA SER A 341 17.99 75.49 -7.75
C SER A 341 19.26 75.67 -6.93
N VAL A 342 19.66 74.66 -6.16
CA VAL A 342 20.90 74.67 -5.37
C VAL A 342 22.10 74.75 -6.30
N ARG A 343 22.12 74.00 -7.41
CA ARG A 343 23.19 74.05 -8.40
C ARG A 343 23.27 75.43 -9.06
N GLN A 344 22.14 76.05 -9.37
CA GLN A 344 22.08 77.38 -9.98
C GLN A 344 22.54 78.47 -9.01
N ALA A 345 22.26 78.32 -7.71
CA ALA A 345 22.75 79.23 -6.67
C ALA A 345 24.25 79.07 -6.40
N LEU A 346 24.78 77.84 -6.43
CA LEU A 346 26.19 77.56 -6.16
C LEU A 346 27.13 77.76 -7.36
N PHE A 347 26.67 77.42 -8.56
CA PHE A 347 27.49 77.41 -9.78
C PHE A 347 27.08 78.50 -10.79
N GLY A 348 26.10 79.34 -10.45
CA GLY A 348 25.53 80.34 -11.34
C GLY A 348 24.57 79.75 -12.39
N PRO A 349 23.83 80.60 -13.14
CA PRO A 349 23.02 80.14 -14.26
C PRO A 349 23.89 79.39 -15.26
N PRO A 350 23.39 78.30 -15.89
CA PRO A 350 24.13 77.65 -16.95
C PRO A 350 24.52 78.72 -17.99
N PRO A 351 25.74 78.68 -18.54
CA PRO A 351 26.16 79.63 -19.54
C PRO A 351 25.09 79.65 -20.63
N ARG A 352 24.58 80.86 -20.93
CA ARG A 352 23.69 81.08 -22.08
C ARG A 352 24.37 80.40 -23.26
N GLU A 353 23.77 79.33 -23.77
CA GLU A 353 24.19 78.80 -25.05
C GLU A 353 24.13 79.97 -26.03
N PRO A 354 25.26 80.33 -26.68
CA PRO A 354 25.24 81.38 -27.66
C PRO A 354 24.20 81.01 -28.70
N ALA A 355 23.42 82.00 -29.15
CA ALA A 355 22.49 81.90 -30.26
C ALA A 355 23.24 81.39 -31.50
N ARG A 356 23.38 80.07 -31.60
CA ARG A 356 23.99 79.40 -32.74
C ARG A 356 22.89 79.24 -33.76
N SER A 357 22.77 80.29 -34.55
CA SER A 357 22.31 80.32 -35.93
C SER A 357 21.17 79.36 -36.27
N ARG A 358 19.97 79.94 -36.18
CA ARG A 358 18.88 79.75 -37.13
C ARG A 358 19.41 79.99 -38.56
N ALA A 359 20.03 78.98 -39.17
CA ALA A 359 20.29 78.90 -40.61
C ALA A 359 20.75 77.48 -40.97
N ARG A 360 19.79 76.59 -41.24
CA ARG A 360 19.66 75.83 -42.50
C ARG A 360 18.59 74.76 -42.29
N THR A 361 17.36 75.20 -42.48
CA THR A 361 16.23 74.38 -42.90
C THR A 361 16.62 73.55 -44.13
N LEU A 362 16.54 72.23 -44.01
CA LEU A 362 16.48 71.19 -45.05
C LEU A 362 16.50 69.88 -44.24
N GLY A 363 15.44 69.11 -44.06
CA GLY A 363 14.05 69.13 -44.48
C GLY A 363 13.40 67.90 -43.84
N SER A 364 12.06 67.79 -43.94
CA SER A 364 11.29 66.55 -43.71
C SER A 364 11.34 66.01 -42.27
N THR A 365 10.32 66.03 -41.43
CA THR A 365 8.85 65.92 -41.57
C THR A 365 8.44 65.83 -40.09
N THR A 366 7.53 66.61 -39.52
CA THR A 366 6.10 66.27 -39.49
C THR A 366 5.36 67.40 -38.76
N ALA A 367 4.71 68.29 -39.50
CA ALA A 367 3.55 69.03 -39.01
C ALA A 367 2.67 69.46 -40.20
N ALA A 368 1.49 68.84 -40.28
CA ALA A 368 0.22 69.32 -40.85
C ALA A 368 0.10 69.71 -42.35
N GLY A 369 -0.88 69.08 -43.00
CA GLY A 369 -1.37 69.34 -44.37
C GLY A 369 -0.96 68.20 -45.30
N ASN A 370 -1.75 67.12 -45.47
CA ASN A 370 -3.00 67.13 -46.23
C ASN A 370 -3.96 66.03 -45.73
N THR A 371 -5.20 66.39 -45.41
CA THR A 371 -6.39 65.55 -45.67
C THR A 371 -6.84 65.72 -47.13
N PRO A 372 -7.71 64.89 -47.72
CA PRO A 372 -8.12 63.50 -47.41
C PRO A 372 -8.16 62.58 -48.66
N ALA A 373 -8.30 61.27 -48.48
CA ALA A 373 -9.02 60.41 -49.41
C ALA A 373 -9.64 59.22 -48.64
N PRO A 374 -10.94 58.91 -48.81
CA PRO A 374 -11.67 57.95 -48.01
C PRO A 374 -11.68 56.57 -48.69
N GLU A 375 -11.49 55.50 -47.91
CA GLU A 375 -12.02 54.18 -48.31
C GLU A 375 -12.79 53.57 -47.14
N ILE A 376 -14.06 53.94 -47.14
CA ILE A 376 -15.16 53.04 -46.79
C ILE A 376 -15.07 51.87 -47.77
N SER A 377 -14.96 50.63 -47.29
CA SER A 377 -15.81 49.50 -47.71
C SER A 377 -15.22 48.13 -47.36
N LEU A 378 -16.07 47.36 -46.67
CA LEU A 378 -16.37 45.95 -46.92
C LEU A 378 -15.43 44.84 -46.41
N HIS A 379 -16.12 43.76 -46.02
CA HIS A 379 -15.68 42.44 -45.60
C HIS A 379 -15.19 42.31 -44.13
N GLU A 380 -15.82 41.53 -43.24
CA GLU A 380 -16.80 40.47 -43.46
C GLU A 380 -17.47 40.12 -42.12
N ARG A 381 -18.76 40.46 -42.02
CA ARG A 381 -19.74 39.61 -41.37
C ARG A 381 -20.07 38.55 -42.42
N GLN A 382 -19.82 37.28 -42.16
CA GLN A 382 -20.78 36.18 -42.36
C GLN A 382 -20.17 34.81 -42.10
N GLY A 383 -21.01 33.95 -41.54
CA GLY A 383 -20.73 32.66 -40.94
C GLY A 383 -21.72 32.44 -39.82
#